data_AF-A0A6A5AMW9-F1
#
_entry.id   AF-A0A6A5AMW9-F1
#
_cell.length_a   1.000
_cell.length_b   1.000
_cell.length_c   1.000
_cell.angle_alpha   90.00
_cell.angle_beta   90.00
_cell.angle_gamma   90.00
#
_symmetry.space_group_name_H-M   'P 1'
#
loop_
_entity.id
_entity.type
_entity.pdbx_description
1 polymer ?
#
loop_
_entity_poly.entity_id
_entity_poly.type
_entity_poly.pdbx_seq_one_letter_code
_entity_poly.pdbx_strand_id
1 'polypeptide(L)'
;MHALNHVICEVNVLLFRIFYSSRAADAASCRRAMPVLVQFLGHQFLASVPLAYLIQEKLYLSESSLASFSSLIRHFLHLIKTKGKSARYLQFLVVLCSEDGHAIPKIQEKICELLFNPVHGYAGAVLLESRPLPSGRGFEIYIPPSSPHAPDDGQEGGSWTPMNEFYEAYYEHGHHATLAPYFYGLLQLYSALCLDRNYTCIHSLKD
;
A
#
# COMPACT_ATOMS: atom_id res chain seq x y z
N MET A 1 -15.22 -17.98 -12.17
CA MET A 1 -14.11 -17.93 -11.20
C MET A 1 -12.87 -18.70 -11.68
N HIS A 2 -12.96 -19.99 -12.01
CA HIS A 2 -11.80 -20.79 -12.45
C HIS A 2 -11.08 -20.26 -13.70
N ALA A 3 -11.83 -19.85 -14.73
CA ALA A 3 -11.25 -19.27 -15.94
C ALA A 3 -10.52 -17.93 -15.68
N LEU A 4 -11.04 -17.09 -14.79
CA LEU A 4 -10.41 -15.82 -14.41
C LEU A 4 -9.10 -16.06 -13.66
N ASN A 5 -9.08 -17.00 -12.72
CA ASN A 5 -7.87 -17.37 -11.98
C ASN A 5 -6.80 -17.93 -12.93
N HIS A 6 -7.20 -18.75 -13.91
CA HIS A 6 -6.27 -19.26 -14.92
C HIS A 6 -5.66 -18.12 -15.75
N VAL A 7 -6.46 -17.16 -16.20
CA VAL A 7 -5.97 -15.98 -16.92
C VAL A 7 -5.02 -15.15 -16.06
N ILE A 8 -5.34 -14.94 -14.77
CA ILE A 8 -4.46 -14.22 -13.83
C ILE A 8 -3.11 -14.94 -13.69
N CYS A 9 -3.11 -16.26 -13.54
CA CYS A 9 -1.89 -17.06 -13.45
C CYS A 9 -1.04 -16.94 -14.73
N GLU A 10 -1.63 -17.07 -15.91
CA GLU A 10 -0.93 -16.93 -17.19
C GLU A 10 -0.33 -15.53 -17.37
N VAL A 11 -1.10 -14.49 -17.08
CA VAL A 11 -0.60 -13.10 -17.13
C VAL A 11 0.53 -12.89 -16.13
N ASN A 12 0.45 -13.48 -14.93
CA ASN A 12 1.53 -13.40 -13.93
C ASN A 12 2.81 -14.09 -14.40
N VAL A 13 2.70 -15.26 -15.06
CA VAL A 13 3.85 -15.96 -15.63
C VAL A 13 4.47 -15.13 -16.77
N LEU A 14 3.64 -14.50 -17.60
CA LEU A 14 4.11 -13.60 -18.66
C LEU A 14 4.80 -12.36 -18.08
N LEU A 15 4.20 -11.70 -17.09
CA LEU A 15 4.82 -10.59 -16.37
C LEU A 15 6.16 -11.02 -15.74
N PHE A 16 6.22 -12.18 -15.11
CA PHE A 16 7.46 -12.69 -14.57
C PHE A 16 8.51 -12.90 -15.68
N ARG A 17 8.17 -13.58 -16.78
CA ARG A 17 9.11 -13.83 -17.88
C ARG A 17 9.61 -12.55 -18.55
N ILE A 18 8.73 -11.57 -18.77
CA ILE A 18 9.10 -10.29 -19.42
C ILE A 18 10.07 -9.51 -18.53
N PHE A 19 9.81 -9.44 -17.22
CA PHE A 19 10.53 -8.55 -16.32
C PHE A 19 11.67 -9.22 -15.55
N TYR A 20 11.67 -10.55 -15.38
CA TYR A 20 12.74 -11.29 -14.70
C TYR A 20 14.04 -11.37 -15.52
N SER A 21 13.94 -11.37 -16.85
CA SER A 21 15.11 -11.40 -17.75
C SER A 21 15.48 -10.06 -18.36
N SER A 22 14.78 -8.97 -17.98
CA SER A 22 14.94 -7.66 -18.64
C SER A 22 16.34 -7.08 -18.44
N ARG A 23 16.88 -6.49 -19.51
CA ARG A 23 18.14 -5.73 -19.53
C ARG A 23 17.80 -4.23 -19.56
N ALA A 24 18.79 -3.36 -19.33
CA ALA A 24 18.70 -1.89 -19.38
C ALA A 24 18.00 -1.24 -20.61
N ALA A 25 17.80 -1.98 -21.70
CA ALA A 25 17.03 -1.56 -22.87
C ALA A 25 15.49 -1.58 -22.62
N ASP A 26 15.02 -2.38 -21.68
CA ASP A 26 13.60 -2.61 -21.42
C ASP A 26 12.95 -1.51 -20.57
N ALA A 27 13.76 -0.69 -19.87
CA ALA A 27 13.30 0.42 -19.03
C ALA A 27 12.33 1.38 -19.74
N ALA A 28 12.53 1.67 -21.04
CA ALA A 28 11.66 2.56 -21.81
C ALA A 28 10.29 1.94 -22.11
N SER A 29 10.26 0.64 -22.43
CA SER A 29 9.03 -0.13 -22.64
C SER A 29 8.25 -0.29 -21.34
N CYS A 30 8.98 -0.56 -20.26
CA CYS A 30 8.42 -0.69 -18.93
C CYS A 30 7.82 0.66 -18.46
N ARG A 31 8.48 1.79 -18.74
CA ARG A 31 7.96 3.14 -18.44
C ARG A 31 6.63 3.43 -19.15
N ARG A 32 6.50 2.99 -20.41
CA ARG A 32 5.23 3.09 -21.16
C ARG A 32 4.15 2.16 -20.60
N ALA A 33 4.53 0.98 -20.11
CA ALA A 33 3.61 0.03 -19.51
C ALA A 33 3.19 0.39 -18.07
N MET A 34 3.94 1.27 -17.40
CA MET A 34 3.74 1.63 -15.99
C MET A 34 2.29 1.99 -15.64
N PRO A 35 1.56 2.86 -16.37
CA PRO A 35 0.16 3.18 -16.04
C PRO A 35 -0.76 1.96 -16.05
N VAL A 36 -0.50 0.99 -16.93
CA VAL A 36 -1.28 -0.24 -17.04
C VAL A 36 -0.89 -1.23 -15.93
N LEU A 37 0.41 -1.38 -15.64
CA LEU A 37 0.90 -2.22 -14.54
C LEU A 37 0.34 -1.77 -13.19
N VAL A 38 0.20 -0.46 -12.98
CA VAL A 38 -0.38 0.10 -11.76
C VAL A 38 -1.86 -0.30 -11.62
N GLN A 39 -2.62 -0.35 -12.71
CA GLN A 39 -4.01 -0.80 -12.69
C GLN A 39 -4.15 -2.29 -12.37
N PHE A 40 -3.12 -3.09 -12.60
CA PHE A 40 -3.13 -4.51 -12.26
C PHE A 40 -2.91 -4.76 -10.76
N LEU A 41 -2.40 -3.77 -10.02
CA LEU A 41 -2.26 -3.88 -8.57
C LEU A 41 -3.63 -3.88 -7.89
N GLY A 42 -3.77 -4.72 -6.86
CA GLY A 42 -5.05 -5.00 -6.20
C GLY A 42 -5.92 -6.05 -6.89
N HIS A 43 -5.64 -6.41 -8.15
CA HIS A 43 -6.38 -7.40 -8.93
C HIS A 43 -5.69 -8.77 -8.99
N GLN A 44 -4.98 -9.16 -7.93
CA GLN A 44 -4.22 -10.43 -7.83
C GLN A 44 -3.08 -10.63 -8.84
N PHE A 45 -2.82 -9.68 -9.73
CA PHE A 45 -1.63 -9.70 -10.59
C PHE A 45 -0.34 -9.30 -9.85
N LEU A 46 0.79 -9.95 -10.18
CA LEU A 46 2.12 -9.74 -9.62
C LEU A 46 2.86 -8.57 -10.29
N ALA A 47 2.13 -7.48 -10.58
CA ALA A 47 2.69 -6.29 -11.22
C ALA A 47 3.64 -5.49 -10.33
N SER A 48 3.75 -5.82 -9.03
CA SER A 48 4.64 -5.16 -8.07
C SER A 48 6.12 -5.38 -8.42
N VAL A 49 6.50 -6.55 -8.92
CA VAL A 49 7.88 -6.88 -9.30
C VAL A 49 8.34 -6.08 -10.53
N PRO A 50 7.58 -6.06 -11.65
CA PRO A 50 7.81 -5.15 -12.77
C PRO A 50 7.95 -3.66 -12.36
N LEU A 51 7.09 -3.21 -11.44
CA LEU A 51 7.09 -1.84 -10.97
C LEU A 51 8.28 -1.51 -10.06
N ALA A 52 8.68 -2.45 -9.19
CA ALA A 52 9.88 -2.32 -8.37
C ALA A 52 11.14 -2.25 -9.25
N TYR A 53 11.26 -3.13 -10.24
CA TYR A 53 12.37 -3.10 -11.22
C TYR A 53 12.45 -1.76 -11.95
N LEU A 54 11.31 -1.22 -12.38
CA LEU A 54 11.23 0.10 -13.02
C LEU A 54 11.71 1.26 -12.14
N ILE A 55 11.45 1.16 -10.83
CA ILE A 55 11.87 2.14 -9.84
C ILE A 55 13.39 2.05 -9.64
N GLN A 56 13.90 0.83 -9.45
CA GLN A 56 15.32 0.55 -9.21
C GLN A 56 16.21 0.83 -10.43
N GLU A 57 15.72 0.61 -11.66
CA GLU A 57 16.58 0.71 -12.84
C GLU A 57 16.78 2.16 -13.32
N LYS A 58 15.74 3.03 -13.32
CA LYS A 58 15.80 4.32 -14.04
C LYS A 58 14.84 5.45 -13.60
N LEU A 59 14.74 5.79 -12.31
CA LEU A 59 13.97 6.98 -11.92
C LEU A 59 14.68 8.06 -11.09
N TYR A 60 15.97 7.90 -10.75
CA TYR A 60 16.74 8.91 -10.00
C TYR A 60 17.38 10.04 -10.81
N LEU A 61 17.13 10.15 -12.13
CA LEU A 61 17.99 10.98 -13.00
C LEU A 61 17.36 12.26 -13.60
N SER A 62 16.19 12.74 -13.17
CA SER A 62 15.75 14.12 -13.54
C SER A 62 14.58 14.69 -12.71
N GLU A 63 14.50 16.01 -12.59
CA GLU A 63 13.33 16.73 -12.03
C GLU A 63 12.00 16.39 -12.74
N SER A 64 12.05 16.00 -14.03
CA SER A 64 10.85 15.57 -14.78
C SER A 64 10.32 14.18 -14.36
N SER A 65 11.14 13.33 -13.71
CA SER A 65 10.67 12.06 -13.15
C SER A 65 9.82 12.28 -11.90
N LEU A 66 10.11 13.32 -11.10
CA LEU A 66 9.41 13.62 -9.85
C LEU A 66 7.94 14.03 -10.06
N ALA A 67 7.65 14.82 -11.10
CA ALA A 67 6.25 15.14 -11.46
C ALA A 67 5.46 13.88 -11.85
N SER A 68 6.12 12.95 -12.56
CA SER A 68 5.53 11.66 -12.91
C SER A 68 5.29 10.80 -11.66
N PHE A 69 6.21 10.80 -10.69
CA PHE A 69 6.03 10.12 -9.41
C PHE A 69 4.89 10.69 -8.57
N SER A 70 4.80 12.01 -8.47
CA SER A 70 3.73 12.70 -7.74
C SER A 70 2.35 12.35 -8.30
N SER A 71 2.23 12.25 -9.63
CA SER A 71 1.01 11.79 -10.30
C SER A 71 0.74 10.30 -10.01
N LEU A 72 1.78 9.47 -10.09
CA LEU A 72 1.71 8.04 -9.82
C LEU A 72 1.26 7.78 -8.37
N ILE A 73 1.89 8.38 -7.35
CA ILE A 73 1.52 8.23 -5.94
C ILE A 73 0.05 8.63 -5.74
N ARG A 74 -0.41 9.75 -6.33
CA ARG A 74 -1.83 10.13 -6.27
C ARG A 74 -2.74 9.07 -6.88
N HIS A 75 -2.40 8.56 -8.06
CA HIS A 75 -3.17 7.51 -8.71
C HIS A 75 -3.27 6.26 -7.84
N PHE A 76 -2.17 5.87 -7.18
CA PHE A 76 -2.13 4.76 -6.24
C PHE A 76 -3.03 4.95 -5.02
N LEU A 77 -2.94 6.10 -4.36
CA LEU A 77 -3.80 6.41 -3.21
C LEU A 77 -5.28 6.46 -3.63
N HIS A 78 -5.55 6.94 -4.85
CA HIS A 78 -6.88 6.93 -5.44
C HIS A 78 -7.38 5.50 -5.75
N LEU A 79 -6.51 4.59 -6.18
CA LEU A 79 -6.86 3.18 -6.36
C LEU A 79 -7.22 2.54 -5.02
N ILE A 80 -6.47 2.78 -3.94
CA ILE A 80 -6.85 2.29 -2.60
C ILE A 80 -8.24 2.80 -2.21
N LYS A 81 -8.51 4.09 -2.46
CA LYS A 81 -9.80 4.73 -2.15
C LYS A 81 -10.96 4.17 -2.96
N THR A 82 -10.76 3.81 -4.22
CA THR A 82 -11.85 3.40 -5.14
C THR A 82 -11.99 1.89 -5.29
N LYS A 83 -10.90 1.13 -5.12
CA LYS A 83 -10.85 -0.33 -5.29
C LYS A 83 -10.74 -1.10 -3.98
N GLY A 84 -10.44 -0.41 -2.88
CA GLY A 84 -10.35 -0.99 -1.54
C GLY A 84 -8.91 -1.27 -1.10
N LYS A 85 -8.78 -1.65 0.17
CA LYS A 85 -7.51 -1.90 0.85
C LYS A 85 -6.86 -3.20 0.32
N SER A 86 -5.59 -3.12 -0.09
CA SER A 86 -4.78 -4.29 -0.49
C SER A 86 -3.32 -4.09 -0.09
N ALA A 87 -2.73 -5.10 0.56
CA ALA A 87 -1.35 -5.03 1.05
C ALA A 87 -0.33 -4.75 -0.08
N ARG A 88 -0.66 -5.14 -1.32
CA ARG A 88 0.20 -4.89 -2.50
C ARG A 88 0.38 -3.41 -2.82
N TYR A 89 -0.65 -2.59 -2.57
CA TYR A 89 -0.52 -1.14 -2.75
C TYR A 89 0.45 -0.55 -1.73
N LEU A 90 0.42 -1.03 -0.47
CA LEU A 90 1.32 -0.55 0.57
C LEU A 90 2.75 -1.03 0.37
N GLN A 91 2.94 -2.30 -0.02
CA GLN A 91 4.26 -2.81 -0.41
C GLN A 91 4.91 -1.96 -1.51
N PHE A 92 4.10 -1.54 -2.48
CA PHE A 92 4.58 -0.65 -3.52
C PHE A 92 5.00 0.72 -2.98
N LEU A 93 4.21 1.33 -2.08
CA LEU A 93 4.58 2.59 -1.42
C LEU A 93 5.84 2.45 -0.55
N VAL A 94 6.04 1.32 0.13
CA VAL A 94 7.25 1.02 0.91
C VAL A 94 8.48 0.99 0.01
N VAL A 95 8.42 0.26 -1.10
CA VAL A 95 9.53 0.19 -2.08
C VAL A 95 9.86 1.56 -2.66
N LEU A 96 8.87 2.45 -2.78
CA LEU A 96 9.09 3.83 -3.22
C LEU A 96 9.80 4.71 -2.16
N CYS A 97 9.72 4.38 -0.87
CA CYS A 97 10.31 5.19 0.19
C CYS A 97 11.81 4.97 0.37
N SER A 98 12.35 3.84 -0.11
CA SER A 98 13.76 3.47 0.04
C SER A 98 14.33 2.71 -1.16
N GLU A 99 15.58 2.97 -1.52
CA GLU A 99 16.36 2.23 -2.51
C GLU A 99 17.65 1.73 -1.89
N ASP A 100 17.98 0.44 -2.09
CA ASP A 100 19.19 -0.21 -1.53
C ASP A 100 19.42 0.09 -0.04
N GLY A 101 18.33 0.15 0.74
CA GLY A 101 18.36 0.44 2.18
C GLY A 101 18.51 1.91 2.55
N HIS A 102 18.61 2.82 1.57
CA HIS A 102 18.69 4.27 1.76
C HIS A 102 17.33 4.90 1.52
N ALA A 103 16.93 5.83 2.39
CA ALA A 103 15.69 6.57 2.23
C ALA A 103 15.76 7.57 1.07
N ILE A 104 14.60 7.88 0.50
CA ILE A 104 14.46 8.84 -0.61
C ILE A 104 13.58 10.00 -0.10
N PRO A 105 14.19 11.05 0.48
CA PRO A 105 13.45 12.08 1.22
C PRO A 105 12.33 12.74 0.42
N LYS A 106 12.59 13.10 -0.84
CA LYS A 106 11.59 13.73 -1.73
C LYS A 106 10.34 12.85 -1.93
N ILE A 107 10.48 11.53 -1.95
CA ILE A 107 9.34 10.61 -2.10
C ILE A 107 8.62 10.43 -0.77
N GLN A 108 9.35 10.27 0.33
CA GLN A 108 8.78 10.18 1.66
C GLN A 108 7.95 11.43 1.99
N GLU A 109 8.52 12.62 1.79
CA GLU A 109 7.81 13.90 1.96
C GLU A 109 6.54 13.95 1.12
N LYS A 110 6.60 13.50 -0.14
CA LYS A 110 5.44 13.54 -1.02
C LYS A 110 4.34 12.57 -0.62
N ILE A 111 4.69 11.36 -0.17
CA ILE A 111 3.73 10.39 0.34
C ILE A 111 3.09 10.94 1.62
N CYS A 112 3.88 11.51 2.53
CA CYS A 112 3.37 12.13 3.76
C CYS A 112 2.41 13.29 3.46
N GLU A 113 2.80 14.20 2.58
CA GLU A 113 1.96 15.32 2.14
C GLU A 113 0.62 14.80 1.61
N LEU A 114 0.63 13.82 0.71
CA LEU A 114 -0.60 13.30 0.11
C LEU A 114 -1.46 12.51 1.10
N LEU A 115 -0.84 11.76 2.02
CA LEU A 115 -1.54 10.85 2.92
C LEU A 115 -2.14 11.55 4.13
N PHE A 116 -1.38 12.43 4.78
CA PHE A 116 -1.77 13.06 6.04
C PHE A 116 -2.40 14.44 5.87
N ASN A 117 -2.22 15.12 4.73
CA ASN A 117 -2.88 16.40 4.50
C ASN A 117 -4.38 16.19 4.23
N PRO A 118 -5.28 16.74 5.07
CA PRO A 118 -6.73 16.56 4.92
C PRO A 118 -7.27 17.12 3.59
N VAL A 119 -6.59 18.09 2.97
CA VAL A 119 -6.96 18.66 1.67
C VAL A 119 -7.05 17.59 0.57
N HIS A 120 -6.24 16.53 0.67
CA HIS A 120 -6.23 15.46 -0.32
C HIS A 120 -7.24 14.34 -0.04
N GLY A 121 -7.71 14.21 1.21
CA GLY A 121 -8.79 13.28 1.57
C GLY A 121 -8.48 11.80 1.31
N TYR A 122 -7.21 11.40 1.43
CA TYR A 122 -6.76 10.00 1.34
C TYR A 122 -6.67 9.30 2.69
N ALA A 123 -6.42 10.04 3.79
CA ALA A 123 -6.23 9.50 5.13
C ALA A 123 -7.29 8.44 5.53
N GLY A 124 -8.57 8.80 5.57
CA GLY A 124 -9.63 7.86 5.99
C GLY A 124 -9.84 6.65 5.06
N ALA A 125 -9.42 6.75 3.79
CA ALA A 125 -9.51 5.63 2.85
C ALA A 125 -8.33 4.66 3.01
N VAL A 126 -7.13 5.21 3.18
CA VAL A 126 -5.86 4.47 3.17
C VAL A 126 -5.47 4.00 4.56
N LEU A 127 -5.57 4.86 5.57
CA LEU A 127 -5.17 4.53 6.93
C LEU A 127 -6.19 3.60 7.59
N LEU A 128 -5.71 2.84 8.56
CA LEU A 128 -6.52 2.10 9.50
C LEU A 128 -6.28 2.72 10.87
N GLU A 129 -7.37 3.09 11.55
CA GLU A 129 -7.25 3.73 12.86
C GLU A 129 -6.73 2.72 13.89
N SER A 130 -5.75 3.17 14.66
CA SER A 130 -5.20 2.43 15.79
C SER A 130 -5.02 3.39 16.96
N ARG A 131 -5.37 2.95 18.17
CA ARG A 131 -5.19 3.75 19.38
C ARG A 131 -4.49 2.91 20.47
N PRO A 132 -3.76 3.55 21.40
CA PRO A 132 -3.14 2.84 22.51
C PRO A 132 -4.22 2.26 23.42
N LEU A 133 -3.98 1.07 23.98
CA LEU A 133 -4.89 0.50 24.98
C LEU A 133 -4.90 1.38 26.24
N PRO A 134 -6.04 1.50 26.94
CA PRO A 134 -6.12 2.21 28.23
C PRO A 134 -5.15 1.67 29.29
N SER A 135 -4.77 0.40 29.19
CA SER A 135 -3.79 -0.26 30.07
C SER A 135 -2.34 0.18 29.83
N GLY A 136 -2.06 0.97 28.78
CA GLY A 136 -0.73 1.45 28.42
C GLY A 136 0.20 0.40 27.82
N ARG A 137 -0.27 -0.85 27.64
CA ARG A 137 0.49 -1.94 27.01
C ARG A 137 -0.25 -2.44 25.78
N GLY A 138 0.19 -1.97 24.61
CA GLY A 138 -0.31 -2.40 23.30
C GLY A 138 -1.24 -1.39 22.63
N PHE A 139 -1.78 -1.80 21.49
CA PHE A 139 -2.68 -0.99 20.66
C PHE A 139 -3.91 -1.81 20.25
N GLU A 140 -5.01 -1.12 20.02
CA GLU A 140 -6.24 -1.67 19.46
C GLU A 140 -6.46 -1.05 18.08
N ILE A 141 -6.99 -1.87 17.17
CA ILE A 141 -7.22 -1.53 15.78
C ILE A 141 -8.73 -1.41 15.57
N TYR A 142 -9.16 -0.37 14.89
CA TYR A 142 -10.54 -0.24 14.48
C TYR A 142 -10.84 -1.15 13.29
N ILE A 143 -11.78 -2.07 13.46
CA ILE A 143 -12.27 -2.97 12.42
C ILE A 143 -13.56 -2.38 11.86
N PRO A 144 -13.53 -1.81 10.64
CA PRO A 144 -14.74 -1.28 10.02
C PRO A 144 -15.75 -2.40 9.73
N PRO A 145 -17.06 -2.10 9.73
CA PRO A 145 -18.09 -3.10 9.48
C PRO A 145 -17.93 -3.70 8.07
N SER A 146 -18.12 -5.03 7.98
CA SER A 146 -17.88 -5.79 6.74
C SER A 146 -18.87 -5.46 5.61
N SER A 147 -19.98 -4.79 5.90
CA SER A 147 -20.96 -4.32 4.91
C SER A 147 -21.70 -3.07 5.40
N PRO A 148 -21.81 -2.01 4.60
CA PRO A 148 -22.65 -0.85 4.90
C PRO A 148 -24.17 -1.12 4.77
N HIS A 149 -24.58 -2.34 4.39
CA HIS A 149 -25.99 -2.75 4.20
C HIS A 149 -26.38 -4.00 5.00
N ALA A 150 -25.62 -4.36 6.04
CA ALA A 150 -26.07 -5.44 6.93
C ALA A 150 -27.38 -5.00 7.63
N PRO A 151 -28.42 -5.86 7.68
CA PRO A 151 -29.64 -5.55 8.41
C PRO A 151 -29.30 -5.24 9.87
N ASP A 152 -30.00 -4.24 10.39
CA ASP A 152 -29.87 -3.66 11.71
C ASP A 152 -30.23 -4.68 12.81
N ASP A 153 -29.34 -5.65 13.03
CA ASP A 153 -29.39 -6.63 14.13
C ASP A 153 -28.63 -6.09 15.37
N GLY A 154 -28.74 -4.79 15.65
CA GLY A 154 -28.27 -4.17 16.91
C GLY A 154 -26.76 -4.24 17.19
N GLN A 155 -25.95 -4.74 16.26
CA GLN A 155 -24.48 -4.68 16.33
C GLN A 155 -24.00 -3.45 15.56
N GLU A 156 -24.35 -2.28 16.10
CA GLU A 156 -23.98 -0.97 15.58
C GLU A 156 -22.46 -0.77 15.66
N GLY A 157 -21.85 -0.41 14.53
CA GLY A 157 -20.53 0.20 14.48
C GLY A 157 -19.35 -0.78 14.36
N GLY A 158 -18.30 -0.33 13.68
CA GLY A 158 -17.02 -1.05 13.71
C GLY A 158 -16.51 -1.25 15.13
N SER A 159 -15.77 -2.32 15.37
CA SER A 159 -15.30 -2.70 16.69
C SER A 159 -13.82 -2.35 16.85
N TRP A 160 -13.45 -1.94 18.06
CA TRP A 160 -12.04 -1.84 18.43
C TRP A 160 -11.57 -3.21 18.95
N THR A 161 -10.50 -3.72 18.39
CA THR A 161 -9.97 -5.04 18.74
C THR A 161 -8.48 -4.92 19.10
N PRO A 162 -8.06 -5.45 20.27
CA PRO A 162 -6.66 -5.54 20.63
C PRO A 162 -5.82 -6.21 19.52
N MET A 163 -4.62 -5.69 19.27
CA MET A 163 -3.72 -6.18 18.22
C MET A 163 -3.47 -7.69 18.31
N ASN A 164 -3.32 -8.23 19.53
CA ASN A 164 -3.11 -9.66 19.76
C ASN A 164 -4.31 -10.48 19.28
N GLU A 165 -5.52 -10.13 19.72
CA GLU A 165 -6.76 -10.82 19.33
C GLU A 165 -7.01 -10.71 17.83
N PHE A 166 -6.72 -9.54 17.24
CA PHE A 166 -6.87 -9.32 15.81
C PHE A 166 -5.99 -10.25 14.96
N TYR A 167 -4.71 -10.39 15.33
CA TYR A 167 -3.79 -11.28 14.61
C TYR A 167 -3.98 -12.76 14.97
N GLU A 168 -4.40 -13.08 16.19
CA GLU A 168 -4.81 -14.44 16.59
C GLU A 168 -6.01 -14.90 15.76
N ALA A 169 -7.03 -14.06 15.61
CA ALA A 169 -8.16 -14.34 14.73
C ALA A 169 -7.75 -14.52 13.26
N TYR A 170 -6.72 -13.79 12.79
CA TYR A 170 -6.19 -13.98 11.44
C TYR A 170 -5.44 -15.32 11.28
N TYR A 171 -4.52 -15.64 12.19
CA TYR A 171 -3.69 -16.83 12.06
C TYR A 171 -4.43 -18.12 12.39
N GLU A 172 -5.33 -18.12 13.38
CA GLU A 172 -6.04 -19.32 13.83
C GLU A 172 -7.39 -19.52 13.11
N HIS A 173 -8.12 -18.42 12.87
CA HIS A 173 -9.49 -18.49 12.35
C HIS A 173 -9.63 -18.01 10.89
N GLY A 174 -8.55 -17.50 10.28
CA GLY A 174 -8.56 -16.98 8.92
C GLY A 174 -9.41 -15.71 8.73
N HIS A 175 -9.81 -15.05 9.81
CA HIS A 175 -10.55 -13.80 9.77
C HIS A 175 -9.65 -12.65 9.30
N HIS A 176 -10.24 -11.53 8.87
CA HIS A 176 -9.48 -10.34 8.45
C HIS A 176 -8.44 -10.57 7.35
N ALA A 177 -8.68 -11.54 6.45
CA ALA A 177 -7.74 -11.93 5.38
C ALA A 177 -7.21 -10.77 4.52
N THR A 178 -8.00 -9.68 4.39
CA THR A 178 -7.58 -8.45 3.72
C THR A 178 -6.94 -7.44 4.67
N LEU A 179 -7.55 -7.21 5.85
CA LEU A 179 -7.15 -6.14 6.77
C LEU A 179 -5.85 -6.46 7.52
N ALA A 180 -5.59 -7.72 7.91
CA ALA A 180 -4.41 -8.07 8.68
C ALA A 180 -3.09 -7.92 7.88
N PRO A 181 -2.98 -8.42 6.63
CA PRO A 181 -1.83 -8.13 5.78
C PRO A 181 -1.72 -6.64 5.42
N TYR A 182 -2.86 -5.96 5.27
CA TYR A 182 -2.88 -4.53 4.98
C TYR A 182 -2.35 -3.70 6.16
N PHE A 183 -2.79 -3.98 7.38
CA PHE A 183 -2.30 -3.28 8.57
C PHE A 183 -0.80 -3.50 8.79
N TYR A 184 -0.33 -4.73 8.58
CA TYR A 184 1.11 -5.00 8.59
C TYR A 184 1.86 -4.16 7.54
N GLY A 185 1.33 -4.07 6.32
CA GLY A 185 1.86 -3.19 5.29
C GLY A 185 1.84 -1.69 5.66
N LEU A 186 0.86 -1.24 6.45
CA LEU A 186 0.82 0.14 6.96
C LEU A 186 1.95 0.39 7.95
N LEU A 187 2.19 -0.55 8.87
CA LEU A 187 3.33 -0.46 9.80
C LEU A 187 4.67 -0.41 9.06
N GLN A 188 4.82 -1.23 8.01
CA GLN A 188 6.00 -1.18 7.15
C GLN A 188 6.14 0.18 6.45
N LEU A 189 5.03 0.74 5.95
CA LEU A 189 5.02 2.07 5.33
C LEU A 189 5.39 3.16 6.33
N TYR A 190 4.84 3.15 7.55
CA TYR A 190 5.20 4.12 8.59
C TYR A 190 6.69 4.05 8.93
N SER A 191 7.23 2.83 9.08
CA SER A 191 8.66 2.66 9.30
C SER A 191 9.47 3.22 8.12
N ALA A 192 9.07 2.92 6.89
CA ALA A 192 9.77 3.35 5.69
C ALA A 192 9.72 4.87 5.49
N LEU A 193 8.62 5.54 5.86
CA LEU A 193 8.49 7.00 5.84
C LEU A 193 9.36 7.68 6.89
N CYS A 194 9.69 6.99 7.99
CA CYS A 194 10.45 7.54 9.11
C CYS A 194 11.97 7.28 9.06
N LEU A 195 12.48 6.51 8.08
CA LEU A 195 13.87 6.02 8.03
C LEU A 195 14.95 7.12 8.17
N ASP A 196 14.71 8.33 7.66
CA ASP A 196 15.70 9.43 7.63
C ASP A 196 15.29 10.68 8.44
N ARG A 197 14.57 10.50 9.55
CA ARG A 197 14.08 11.61 10.40
C ARG A 197 13.16 12.57 9.64
N ASN A 198 12.24 12.04 8.85
CA ASN A 198 11.14 12.83 8.28
C ASN A 198 10.24 13.34 9.42
N TYR A 199 10.59 14.49 10.00
CA TYR A 199 9.92 15.06 11.16
C TYR A 199 8.45 15.36 10.87
N THR A 200 8.12 15.74 9.64
CA THR A 200 6.73 15.94 9.21
C THR A 200 5.92 14.65 9.38
N CYS A 201 6.44 13.50 8.91
CA CYS A 201 5.79 12.21 9.13
C CYS A 201 5.72 11.83 10.61
N ILE A 202 6.81 12.03 11.35
CA ILE A 202 6.89 11.68 12.77
C ILE A 202 5.87 12.49 13.58
N HIS A 203 5.66 13.76 13.24
CA HIS A 203 4.63 14.59 13.85
C HIS A 203 3.23 14.09 13.49
N SER A 204 2.94 13.85 12.20
CA SER A 204 1.64 13.37 11.75
C SER A 204 1.26 11.97 12.25
N LEU A 205 2.23 11.13 12.65
CA LEU A 205 1.99 9.81 13.23
C LEU A 205 1.80 9.82 14.76
N LYS A 206 2.17 10.93 15.43
CA LYS A 206 1.99 11.08 16.88
C LYS A 206 0.59 11.59 17.25
N ASP A 207 -0.04 12.30 16.33
CA ASP A 207 -1.40 12.82 16.45
C ASP A 207 -2.44 11.71 16.18
#